data_AF-A0A817XIN1-F1
#
_entry.id   AF-A0A817XIN1-F1
#
_cell.length_a   1.000
_cell.length_b   1.000
_cell.length_c   1.000
_cell.angle_alpha   90.00
_cell.angle_beta   90.00
_cell.angle_gamma   90.00
#
_symmetry.space_group_name_H-M   'P 1'
#
loop_
_entity.id
_entity.type
_entity.pdbx_description
1 polymer ?
#
loop_
_entity_poly.entity_id
_entity_poly.type
_entity_poly.pdbx_seq_one_letter_code
_entity_poly.pdbx_strand_id
1 'polypeptide(L)'
;MGSNKSRANYRVELHSQIFFSSLPNIFITINPCDLHHPLAMKFAGVDLNIDNLIVDLMPKSQQRAAIIASHPIGIVRFFNKLITTVLSTLINYNINKHKSNPGGGVLGEIEAYHDKVEESGRGALHLHMLLWLVNNKHPHELRNLIVNELPDFNTYIHKFSAIWPTSNNPSCRLRYPKKLHDPTTINVENGEIQMKHAHSMMNNFNEWLLLACRCYMDIKFIWSASDTKALVYYISDYITKKNLSFHDSNSLIYQVVQKFEKNEQKINYIDALDKSRRLILRCFNTLASQQEISSVQVASYLMG
;
A
#
# COMPACT_ATOMS: atom_id res chain seq x y z
N MET A 1 -16.29 2.60 3.98
CA MET A 1 -15.06 2.13 3.31
C MET A 1 -15.07 0.61 3.20
N GLY A 2 -14.40 0.02 2.20
CA GLY A 2 -14.15 -1.42 2.10
C GLY A 2 -15.34 -2.33 1.73
N SER A 3 -16.47 -1.84 1.23
CA SER A 3 -17.59 -2.71 0.82
C SER A 3 -17.31 -3.44 -0.51
N ASN A 4 -18.04 -4.53 -0.80
CA ASN A 4 -18.05 -5.15 -2.13
C ASN A 4 -18.42 -4.14 -3.24
N LYS A 5 -19.33 -3.21 -2.95
CA LYS A 5 -19.67 -2.09 -3.85
C LYS A 5 -18.47 -1.17 -4.09
N SER A 6 -17.75 -0.79 -3.04
CA SER A 6 -16.53 0.04 -3.14
C SER A 6 -15.46 -0.66 -3.99
N ARG A 7 -15.29 -1.97 -3.81
CA ARG A 7 -14.37 -2.79 -4.62
C ARG A 7 -14.79 -2.84 -6.09
N ALA A 8 -16.08 -3.03 -6.37
CA ALA A 8 -16.61 -3.03 -7.73
C ALA A 8 -16.40 -1.67 -8.42
N ASN A 9 -16.74 -0.56 -7.74
CA ASN A 9 -16.55 0.79 -8.27
C ASN A 9 -15.06 1.07 -8.58
N TYR A 10 -14.16 0.71 -7.68
CA TYR A 10 -12.73 0.91 -7.88
C TYR A 10 -12.17 0.09 -9.06
N ARG A 11 -12.67 -1.14 -9.24
CA ARG A 11 -12.32 -1.95 -10.42
C ARG A 11 -12.81 -1.29 -11.71
N VAL A 12 -14.03 -0.76 -11.72
CA VAL A 12 -14.58 -0.06 -12.89
C VAL A 12 -13.72 1.16 -13.24
N GLU A 13 -13.31 1.94 -12.24
CA GLU A 13 -12.42 3.09 -12.42
C GLU A 13 -11.07 2.68 -13.02
N LEU A 14 -10.39 1.68 -12.43
CA LEU A 14 -9.15 1.15 -12.97
C LEU A 14 -9.29 0.57 -14.37
N HIS A 15 -10.36 -0.17 -14.65
CA HIS A 15 -10.61 -0.71 -15.98
C HIS A 15 -10.85 0.40 -17.00
N SER A 16 -11.54 1.48 -16.61
CA SER A 16 -11.72 2.63 -17.48
C SER A 16 -10.38 3.31 -17.78
N GLN A 17 -9.52 3.51 -16.79
CA GLN A 17 -8.19 4.08 -16.98
C GLN A 17 -7.34 3.22 -17.92
N ILE A 18 -7.38 1.89 -17.76
CA ILE A 18 -6.67 0.95 -18.62
C ILE A 18 -7.18 1.00 -20.07
N PHE A 19 -8.49 1.17 -20.24
CA PHE A 19 -9.10 1.30 -21.56
C PHE A 19 -8.64 2.59 -22.28
N PHE A 20 -8.50 3.70 -21.55
CA PHE A 20 -8.11 4.99 -22.13
C PHE A 20 -6.60 5.16 -22.32
N SER A 21 -5.78 4.80 -21.33
CA SER A 21 -4.33 5.06 -21.32
C SER A 21 -3.48 3.81 -21.54
N SER A 22 -4.05 2.69 -21.99
CA SER A 22 -3.40 1.37 -22.13
C SER A 22 -3.02 0.71 -20.79
N LEU A 23 -2.13 -0.30 -20.81
CA LEU A 23 -1.70 -0.97 -19.58
C LEU A 23 -0.80 -0.03 -18.75
N PRO A 24 -0.93 -0.01 -17.41
CA PRO A 24 0.00 0.73 -16.57
C PRO A 24 1.42 0.19 -16.74
N ASN A 25 2.42 1.03 -16.51
CA ASN A 25 3.83 0.69 -16.67
C ASN A 25 4.52 0.34 -15.36
N ILE A 26 4.18 1.06 -14.29
CA ILE A 26 4.84 0.94 -13.00
C ILE A 26 3.78 0.79 -11.92
N PHE A 27 3.96 -0.22 -11.08
CA PHE A 27 3.33 -0.31 -9.78
C PHE A 27 4.34 0.12 -8.72
N ILE A 28 3.95 1.03 -7.84
CA ILE A 28 4.76 1.46 -6.70
C ILE A 28 3.94 1.38 -5.41
N THR A 29 4.57 0.87 -4.36
CA THR A 29 4.08 0.98 -2.99
C THR A 29 4.98 1.92 -2.20
N ILE A 30 4.41 2.93 -1.54
CA ILE A 30 5.10 3.82 -0.61
C ILE A 30 4.50 3.59 0.78
N ASN A 31 5.29 3.15 1.75
CA ASN A 31 4.81 2.82 3.10
C ASN A 31 5.56 3.63 4.19
N PRO A 32 5.28 4.95 4.31
CA PRO A 32 5.93 5.82 5.29
C PRO A 32 5.80 5.29 6.71
N CYS A 33 6.90 5.28 7.47
CA CYS A 33 6.88 4.87 8.86
C CYS A 33 6.58 6.06 9.77
N ASP A 34 5.32 6.25 10.15
CA ASP A 34 4.90 7.30 11.09
C ASP A 34 5.60 7.24 12.45
N LEU A 35 5.81 6.04 13.02
CA LEU A 35 6.43 5.81 14.33
C LEU A 35 7.85 6.36 14.48
N HIS A 36 8.64 6.35 13.41
CA HIS A 36 10.05 6.71 13.45
C HIS A 36 10.36 7.96 12.62
N HIS A 37 9.36 8.55 11.97
CA HIS A 37 9.55 9.73 11.14
C HIS A 37 9.47 11.02 11.99
N PRO A 38 10.53 11.85 12.02
CA PRO A 38 10.52 13.08 12.83
C PRO A 38 9.42 14.07 12.43
N LEU A 39 9.15 14.21 11.13
CA LEU A 39 8.03 15.04 10.67
C LEU A 39 6.69 14.52 11.22
N ALA A 40 6.45 13.20 11.28
CA ALA A 40 5.21 12.67 11.83
C ALA A 40 5.01 13.10 13.30
N MET A 41 6.09 13.12 14.10
CA MET A 41 6.06 13.64 15.47
C MET A 41 5.75 15.14 15.51
N LYS A 42 6.36 15.95 14.63
CA LYS A 42 6.06 17.39 14.55
C LYS A 42 4.58 17.64 14.19
N PHE A 43 4.05 16.88 13.23
CA PHE A 43 2.63 16.94 12.86
C PHE A 43 1.70 16.45 13.98
N ALA A 44 2.17 15.56 14.85
CA ALA A 44 1.48 15.13 16.06
C ALA A 44 1.65 16.11 17.25
N GLY A 45 2.25 17.30 17.03
CA GLY A 45 2.34 18.36 18.03
C GLY A 45 3.58 18.29 18.94
N VAL A 46 4.53 17.38 18.67
CA VAL A 46 5.80 17.34 19.42
C VAL A 46 6.67 18.51 18.99
N ASP A 47 7.19 19.27 19.96
CA ASP A 47 8.07 20.39 19.66
C ASP A 47 9.47 19.91 19.26
N LEU A 48 9.64 19.69 17.96
CA LEU A 48 10.91 19.34 17.34
C LEU A 48 11.40 20.47 16.45
N ASN A 49 12.69 20.77 16.52
CA ASN A 49 13.37 21.59 15.52
C ASN A 49 13.76 20.68 14.34
N ILE A 50 13.11 20.88 13.18
CA ILE A 50 13.34 20.05 11.99
C ILE A 50 14.67 20.39 11.33
N ASP A 51 15.09 21.66 11.37
CA ASP A 51 16.33 22.14 10.73
C ASP A 51 17.58 21.70 11.52
N ASN A 52 17.42 21.46 12.82
CA ASN A 52 18.47 20.93 13.69
C ASN A 52 17.96 19.71 14.46
N LEU A 53 17.70 18.62 13.74
CA LEU A 53 17.14 17.41 14.32
C LEU A 53 18.18 16.65 15.15
N ILE A 54 18.02 16.69 16.48
CA ILE A 54 18.79 15.86 17.40
C ILE A 54 17.99 14.59 17.68
N VAL A 55 18.47 13.45 17.18
CA VAL A 55 17.77 12.15 17.26
C VAL A 55 17.47 11.75 18.70
N ASP A 56 18.35 12.08 19.64
CA ASP A 56 18.19 11.77 21.07
C ASP A 56 17.07 12.57 21.76
N LEU A 57 16.61 13.68 21.16
CA LEU A 57 15.45 14.43 21.64
C LEU A 57 14.12 13.81 21.21
N MET A 58 14.13 12.79 20.35
CA MET A 58 12.90 12.08 19.99
C MET A 58 12.38 11.27 21.19
N PRO A 59 11.05 11.28 21.45
CA PRO A 59 10.47 10.44 22.50
C PRO A 59 10.80 8.96 22.29
N LYS A 60 10.78 8.17 23.37
CA LYS A 60 11.03 6.72 23.27
C LYS A 60 9.95 6.03 22.43
N SER A 61 10.25 4.84 21.91
CA SER A 61 9.35 4.13 20.97
C SER A 61 7.91 3.97 21.46
N GLN A 62 7.71 3.61 22.72
CA GLN A 62 6.38 3.47 23.32
C GLN A 62 5.64 4.81 23.42
N GLN A 63 6.35 5.88 23.78
CA GLN A 63 5.77 7.23 23.85
C GLN A 63 5.35 7.73 22.47
N ARG A 64 6.18 7.49 21.44
CA ARG A 64 5.83 7.85 20.05
C ARG A 64 4.56 7.14 19.58
N ALA A 65 4.42 5.86 19.90
CA ALA A 65 3.21 5.11 19.56
C ALA A 65 1.96 5.71 20.22
N ALA A 66 2.03 6.07 21.51
CA ALA A 66 0.92 6.72 22.22
C ALA A 66 0.57 8.11 21.65
N ILE A 67 1.59 8.90 21.27
CA ILE A 67 1.41 10.22 20.65
C ILE A 67 0.71 10.08 19.28
N ILE A 68 1.17 9.16 18.43
CA ILE A 68 0.54 8.88 17.12
C ILE A 68 -0.92 8.47 17.28
N ALA A 69 -1.19 7.53 18.19
CA ALA A 69 -2.53 7.02 18.41
C ALA A 69 -3.51 8.10 18.89
N SER A 70 -3.01 9.11 19.64
CA SER A 70 -3.82 10.24 20.13
C SER A 70 -3.98 11.38 19.12
N HIS A 71 -3.22 11.40 18.01
CA HIS A 71 -3.23 12.48 17.02
C HIS A 71 -3.48 11.99 15.58
N PRO A 72 -4.57 11.24 15.30
CA PRO A 72 -4.79 10.61 14.00
C PRO A 72 -4.83 11.63 12.84
N ILE A 73 -5.43 12.81 13.06
CA ILE A 73 -5.50 13.88 12.05
C ILE A 73 -4.09 14.40 11.70
N GLY A 74 -3.21 14.56 12.70
CA GLY A 74 -1.83 14.99 12.47
C GLY A 74 -1.09 13.99 11.57
N ILE A 75 -1.30 12.70 11.80
CA ILE A 75 -0.66 11.64 11.02
C ILE A 75 -1.18 11.58 9.59
N VAL A 76 -2.49 11.76 9.37
CA VAL A 76 -3.05 11.88 8.01
C VAL A 76 -2.46 13.09 7.29
N ARG A 77 -2.35 14.25 7.97
CA ARG A 77 -1.74 15.46 7.38
C ARG A 77 -0.27 15.25 7.02
N PHE A 78 0.49 14.57 7.88
CA PHE A 78 1.87 14.19 7.58
C PHE A 78 1.94 13.32 6.32
N PHE A 79 1.14 12.26 6.28
CA PHE A 79 1.12 11.33 5.15
C PHE A 79 0.75 12.06 3.84
N ASN A 80 -0.35 12.81 3.83
CA ASN A 80 -0.79 13.57 2.66
C ASN A 80 0.28 14.57 2.22
N LYS A 81 0.89 15.31 3.16
CA LYS A 81 1.95 16.27 2.83
C LYS A 81 3.17 15.58 2.22
N LEU A 82 3.58 14.43 2.76
CA LEU A 82 4.69 13.66 2.22
C LEU A 82 4.39 13.19 0.79
N ILE A 83 3.24 12.55 0.57
CA ILE A 83 2.86 12.02 -0.76
C ILE A 83 2.70 13.14 -1.79
N THR A 84 2.01 14.23 -1.45
CA THR A 84 1.86 15.38 -2.37
C THR A 84 3.21 16.02 -2.69
N THR A 85 4.13 16.08 -1.73
CA THR A 85 5.49 16.60 -1.97
C THR A 85 6.26 15.68 -2.92
N VAL A 86 6.21 14.37 -2.69
CA VAL A 86 6.83 13.36 -3.58
C VAL A 86 6.27 13.45 -5.01
N LEU A 87 4.95 13.54 -5.14
CA LEU A 87 4.28 13.65 -6.44
C LEU A 87 4.70 14.91 -7.19
N SER A 88 4.69 16.06 -6.52
CA SER A 88 4.98 17.36 -7.15
C SER A 88 6.47 17.62 -7.40
N THR A 89 7.37 17.01 -6.63
CA THR A 89 8.82 17.28 -6.71
C THR A 89 9.58 16.15 -7.40
N LEU A 90 9.48 14.92 -6.91
CA LEU A 90 10.28 13.79 -7.40
C LEU A 90 9.65 13.13 -8.61
N ILE A 91 8.34 12.91 -8.58
CA ILE A 91 7.59 12.41 -9.75
C ILE A 91 7.31 13.55 -10.75
N ASN A 92 7.40 14.80 -10.28
CA ASN A 92 7.21 16.01 -11.07
C ASN A 92 5.83 16.07 -11.77
N TYR A 93 4.80 15.58 -11.08
CA TYR A 93 3.43 15.54 -11.55
C TYR A 93 2.61 16.72 -11.03
N ASN A 94 1.95 17.43 -11.94
CA ASN A 94 1.03 18.50 -11.61
C ASN A 94 -0.38 17.95 -11.39
N ILE A 95 -0.74 17.76 -10.13
CA ILE A 95 -2.04 17.22 -9.71
C ILE A 95 -3.20 18.05 -10.26
N ASN A 96 -3.10 19.39 -10.24
CA ASN A 96 -4.16 20.29 -10.70
C ASN A 96 -4.39 20.24 -12.22
N LYS A 97 -3.33 19.98 -12.99
CA LYS A 97 -3.39 19.89 -14.45
C LYS A 97 -3.53 18.45 -14.96
N HIS A 98 -3.56 17.47 -14.06
CA HIS A 98 -3.55 16.05 -14.36
C HIS A 98 -2.50 15.68 -15.43
N LYS A 99 -1.27 16.18 -15.28
CA LYS A 99 -0.16 15.89 -16.19
C LYS A 99 1.20 16.13 -15.56
N SER A 100 2.24 15.49 -16.09
CA SER A 100 3.62 15.81 -15.73
C SER A 100 4.04 17.21 -16.19
N ASN A 101 4.94 17.83 -15.43
CA ASN A 101 5.65 19.01 -15.91
C ASN A 101 6.70 18.60 -16.97
N PRO A 102 7.13 19.54 -17.84
CA PRO A 102 8.13 19.24 -18.87
C PRO A 102 9.41 18.64 -18.26
N GLY A 103 9.93 17.58 -18.88
CA GLY A 103 11.15 16.89 -18.45
C GLY A 103 10.93 15.73 -17.48
N GLY A 104 9.70 15.53 -16.99
CA GLY A 104 9.34 14.38 -16.15
C GLY A 104 10.04 14.36 -14.78
N GLY A 105 9.79 13.30 -14.03
CA GLY A 105 10.42 13.07 -12.72
C GLY A 105 11.41 11.92 -12.74
N VAL A 106 11.80 11.45 -11.55
CA VAL A 106 12.72 10.32 -11.34
C VAL A 106 12.20 8.98 -11.88
N LEU A 107 10.92 8.92 -12.26
CA LEU A 107 10.28 7.77 -12.90
C LEU A 107 9.91 8.03 -14.38
N GLY A 108 10.33 9.16 -14.94
CA GLY A 108 9.97 9.60 -16.29
C GLY A 108 8.76 10.54 -16.32
N GLU A 109 8.31 10.87 -17.53
CA GLU A 109 7.08 11.63 -17.75
C GLU A 109 5.87 10.71 -17.57
N ILE A 110 4.97 11.10 -16.66
CA ILE A 110 3.73 10.40 -16.33
C ILE A 110 2.56 11.04 -17.10
N GLU A 111 1.83 10.23 -17.86
CA GLU A 111 0.58 10.58 -18.53
C GLU A 111 -0.58 10.61 -17.52
N ALA A 112 -0.68 9.56 -16.71
CA ALA A 112 -1.71 9.40 -15.70
C ALA A 112 -1.18 8.56 -14.54
N TYR A 113 -1.81 8.72 -13.37
CA TYR A 113 -1.63 7.79 -12.27
C TYR A 113 -2.98 7.46 -11.63
N HIS A 114 -3.04 6.32 -10.99
CA HIS A 114 -4.16 5.91 -10.16
C HIS A 114 -3.61 5.39 -8.84
N ASP A 115 -4.07 5.95 -7.72
CA ASP A 115 -3.57 5.60 -6.41
C ASP A 115 -4.66 5.10 -5.46
N LYS A 116 -4.22 4.45 -4.39
CA LYS A 116 -5.05 3.96 -3.32
C LYS A 116 -4.30 4.07 -2.00
N VAL A 117 -4.86 4.87 -1.09
CA VAL A 117 -4.43 4.96 0.29
C VAL A 117 -5.15 3.90 1.13
N GLU A 118 -4.39 3.18 1.94
CA GLU A 118 -4.89 2.14 2.84
C GLU A 118 -4.14 2.13 4.16
N GLU A 119 -4.76 1.57 5.19
CA GLU A 119 -4.06 1.26 6.43
C GLU A 119 -3.29 -0.06 6.27
N SER A 120 -2.00 -0.01 6.60
CA SER A 120 -1.19 -1.20 6.78
C SER A 120 -1.64 -1.88 8.06
N GLY A 121 -1.58 -3.20 8.18
CA GLY A 121 -2.04 -3.91 9.40
C GLY A 121 -1.27 -3.64 10.70
N ARG A 122 -0.56 -2.51 10.77
CA ARG A 122 0.14 -1.95 11.93
C ARG A 122 -0.42 -0.56 12.33
N GLY A 123 -1.51 -0.06 11.74
CA GLY A 123 -2.12 1.23 12.05
C GLY A 123 -1.74 2.39 11.11
N ALA A 124 -0.64 2.27 10.36
CA ALA A 124 -0.06 3.33 9.54
C ALA A 124 -0.60 3.34 8.11
N LEU A 125 -0.74 4.51 7.49
CA LEU A 125 -1.15 4.63 6.08
C LEU A 125 -0.04 4.22 5.12
N HIS A 126 -0.42 3.55 4.04
CA HIS A 126 0.44 3.21 2.90
C HIS A 126 -0.28 3.50 1.58
N LEU A 127 0.50 3.76 0.55
CA LEU A 127 0.04 4.12 -0.78
C LEU A 127 0.37 3.00 -1.77
N HIS A 128 -0.63 2.55 -2.51
CA HIS A 128 -0.46 1.78 -3.73
C HIS A 128 -0.74 2.68 -4.92
N MET A 129 0.14 2.71 -5.92
CA MET A 129 -0.04 3.56 -7.10
C MET A 129 0.35 2.82 -8.37
N LEU A 130 -0.46 3.01 -9.40
CA LEU A 130 -0.20 2.63 -10.78
C LEU A 130 0.14 3.89 -11.58
N LEU A 131 1.20 3.83 -12.36
CA LEU A 131 1.68 4.93 -13.20
C LEU A 131 1.64 4.52 -14.67
N TRP A 132 1.16 5.42 -15.52
CA TRP A 132 1.22 5.36 -16.98
C TRP A 132 2.26 6.36 -17.45
N LEU A 133 3.27 5.88 -18.17
CA LEU A 133 4.32 6.72 -18.73
C LEU A 133 3.87 7.31 -20.06
N VAL A 134 4.27 8.54 -20.35
CA VAL A 134 4.10 9.14 -21.68
C VAL A 134 4.84 8.31 -22.71
N ASN A 135 4.26 8.18 -23.90
CA ASN A 135 4.76 7.33 -24.99
C ASN A 135 4.86 5.85 -24.62
N ASN A 136 3.94 5.37 -23.79
CA ASN A 136 3.78 3.94 -23.53
C ASN A 136 3.51 3.21 -24.84
N LYS A 137 4.55 2.59 -25.39
CA LYS A 137 4.47 1.78 -26.58
C LYS A 137 3.96 0.40 -26.20
N HIS A 138 3.29 -0.26 -27.14
CA HIS A 138 2.83 -1.62 -26.89
C HIS A 138 4.04 -2.51 -26.53
N PRO A 139 3.90 -3.49 -25.60
CA PRO A 139 5.01 -4.37 -25.20
C PRO A 139 5.79 -4.98 -26.38
N HIS A 140 5.10 -5.26 -27.49
CA HIS A 140 5.71 -5.74 -28.74
C HIS A 140 6.59 -4.70 -29.45
N GLU A 141 6.18 -3.42 -29.47
CA GLU A 141 6.97 -2.34 -30.05
C GLU A 141 8.19 -2.02 -29.21
N LEU A 142 8.04 -2.00 -27.88
CA LEU A 142 9.17 -1.86 -26.97
C LEU A 142 10.16 -3.01 -27.12
N ARG A 143 9.67 -4.26 -27.26
CA ARG A 143 10.53 -5.41 -27.56
C ARG A 143 11.38 -5.16 -28.80
N ASN A 144 10.78 -4.66 -29.88
CA ASN A 144 11.49 -4.37 -31.12
C ASN A 144 12.52 -3.24 -30.93
N LEU A 145 12.17 -2.17 -30.20
CA LEU A 145 13.09 -1.06 -29.90
C LEU A 145 14.26 -1.50 -29.01
N ILE A 146 14.00 -2.32 -27.99
CA ILE A 146 15.03 -2.85 -27.09
C ILE A 146 16.01 -3.74 -27.86
N VAL A 147 15.50 -4.63 -28.72
CA VAL A 147 16.33 -5.55 -29.52
C VAL A 147 17.16 -4.79 -30.56
N ASN A 148 16.61 -3.72 -31.15
CA ASN A 148 17.22 -3.05 -32.31
C ASN A 148 18.02 -1.78 -31.96
N GLU A 149 17.69 -1.06 -30.88
CA GLU A 149 18.21 0.31 -30.65
C GLU A 149 18.94 0.52 -29.32
N LEU A 150 18.87 -0.40 -28.36
CA LEU A 150 19.47 -0.22 -27.02
C LEU A 150 20.31 -1.43 -26.54
N PRO A 151 21.52 -1.66 -27.11
CA PRO A 151 22.43 -2.70 -26.62
C PRO A 151 22.94 -2.47 -25.19
N ASP A 152 23.02 -1.21 -24.75
CA ASP A 152 23.64 -0.77 -23.48
C ASP A 152 22.63 -0.15 -22.47
N PHE A 153 21.42 -0.70 -22.40
CA PHE A 153 20.39 -0.28 -21.43
C PHE A 153 20.82 -0.49 -19.95
N ASN A 154 21.94 -1.16 -19.71
CA ASN A 154 22.49 -1.49 -18.39
C ASN A 154 22.99 -0.29 -17.57
N THR A 155 23.16 0.88 -18.18
CA THR A 155 23.99 1.96 -17.62
C THR A 155 23.28 2.88 -16.63
N TYR A 156 21.93 2.91 -16.61
CA TYR A 156 21.17 3.92 -15.85
C TYR A 156 20.57 3.47 -14.52
N ILE A 157 20.79 2.22 -14.09
CA ILE A 157 20.14 1.71 -12.87
C ILE A 157 21.19 1.08 -11.96
N HIS A 158 21.86 1.93 -11.17
CA HIS A 158 22.84 1.50 -10.19
C HIS A 158 22.44 1.82 -8.74
N LYS A 159 22.39 0.72 -7.97
CA LYS A 159 22.84 0.53 -6.56
C LYS A 159 21.98 1.00 -5.37
N PHE A 160 22.17 0.20 -4.31
CA PHE A 160 22.10 0.42 -2.85
C PHE A 160 21.02 -0.34 -2.07
N SER A 161 21.22 -0.46 -0.75
CA SER A 161 20.83 -1.62 0.05
C SER A 161 20.18 -1.23 1.37
N ALA A 162 19.23 -2.03 1.87
CA ALA A 162 18.83 -2.04 3.28
C ALA A 162 18.27 -3.40 3.72
N ILE A 163 18.70 -3.89 4.89
CA ILE A 163 18.53 -5.26 5.40
C ILE A 163 17.43 -5.33 6.46
N TRP A 164 16.62 -6.41 6.45
CA TRP A 164 16.00 -6.97 7.68
C TRP A 164 16.00 -8.50 7.62
N PRO A 165 16.34 -9.21 8.72
CA PRO A 165 16.41 -10.67 8.76
C PRO A 165 15.07 -11.31 9.18
N THR A 166 15.08 -12.65 9.17
CA THR A 166 14.12 -13.64 9.72
C THR A 166 13.35 -14.37 8.62
N SER A 167 13.22 -15.70 8.62
CA SER A 167 13.41 -16.75 9.63
C SER A 167 13.76 -18.06 8.90
N ASN A 168 14.13 -19.13 9.62
CA ASN A 168 14.54 -20.48 9.16
C ASN A 168 13.50 -21.26 8.31
N ASN A 169 12.60 -20.60 7.59
CA ASN A 169 11.57 -21.23 6.79
C ASN A 169 11.91 -21.14 5.29
N PRO A 170 12.07 -22.27 4.57
CA PRO A 170 12.54 -22.26 3.18
C PRO A 170 11.53 -21.67 2.16
N SER A 171 10.28 -21.42 2.54
CA SER A 171 9.26 -20.85 1.63
C SER A 171 8.55 -19.63 2.23
N CYS A 172 9.12 -18.45 2.02
CA CYS A 172 8.43 -17.21 2.34
C CYS A 172 7.24 -16.98 1.37
N ARG A 173 6.07 -16.59 1.89
CA ARG A 173 4.88 -16.21 1.09
C ARG A 173 5.19 -15.17 0.01
N LEU A 174 6.12 -14.26 0.32
CA LEU A 174 6.58 -13.21 -0.59
C LEU A 174 7.72 -13.67 -1.51
N ARG A 175 7.98 -14.99 -1.57
CA ARG A 175 9.00 -15.65 -2.38
C ARG A 175 10.43 -15.18 -2.08
N TYR A 176 10.70 -14.91 -0.81
CA TYR A 176 12.05 -14.74 -0.31
C TYR A 176 12.70 -16.10 0.01
N PRO A 177 14.01 -16.25 -0.22
CA PRO A 177 14.92 -15.29 -0.87
C PRO A 177 14.61 -15.16 -2.38
N LYS A 178 14.59 -13.93 -2.90
CA LYS A 178 14.41 -13.68 -4.33
C LYS A 178 15.69 -14.02 -5.09
N LYS A 179 15.54 -14.39 -6.35
CA LYS A 179 16.67 -14.60 -7.26
C LYS A 179 17.47 -13.31 -7.40
N LEU A 180 18.80 -13.44 -7.37
CA LEU A 180 19.72 -12.35 -7.67
C LEU A 180 19.84 -12.21 -9.18
N HIS A 181 19.91 -10.97 -9.65
CA HIS A 181 20.06 -10.65 -11.08
C HIS A 181 21.12 -9.57 -11.22
N ASP A 182 22.14 -9.80 -12.02
CA ASP A 182 23.15 -8.82 -12.38
C ASP A 182 23.70 -9.21 -13.76
N PRO A 183 23.53 -8.40 -14.82
CA PRO A 183 22.95 -7.05 -14.88
C PRO A 183 21.40 -7.03 -14.98
N THR A 184 20.82 -5.85 -15.19
CA THR A 184 19.40 -5.72 -15.57
C THR A 184 19.21 -6.31 -16.97
N THR A 185 18.31 -7.27 -17.14
CA THR A 185 18.09 -7.92 -18.45
C THR A 185 16.64 -7.87 -18.85
N ILE A 186 16.38 -7.86 -20.15
CA ILE A 186 15.02 -7.97 -20.68
C ILE A 186 14.92 -9.34 -21.35
N ASN A 187 13.96 -10.14 -20.93
CA ASN A 187 13.70 -11.42 -21.57
C ASN A 187 13.07 -11.14 -22.94
N VAL A 188 13.78 -11.46 -24.02
CA VAL A 188 13.34 -11.14 -25.37
C VAL A 188 12.09 -11.92 -25.78
N GLU A 189 11.75 -13.05 -25.16
CA GLU A 189 10.58 -13.85 -25.56
C GLU A 189 9.27 -13.29 -25.01
N ASN A 190 9.25 -12.93 -23.74
CA ASN A 190 8.05 -12.42 -23.05
C ASN A 190 8.11 -10.91 -22.77
N GLY A 191 9.27 -10.27 -23.00
CA GLY A 191 9.59 -8.87 -22.74
C GLY A 191 9.71 -8.48 -21.26
N GLU A 192 9.75 -9.45 -20.35
CA GLU A 192 9.86 -9.21 -18.92
C GLU A 192 11.20 -8.54 -18.56
N ILE A 193 11.12 -7.42 -17.84
CA ILE A 193 12.30 -6.69 -17.35
C ILE A 193 12.72 -7.29 -16.00
N GLN A 194 13.86 -7.96 -15.99
CA GLN A 194 14.53 -8.44 -14.79
C GLN A 194 15.53 -7.39 -14.33
N MET A 195 15.10 -6.57 -13.38
CA MET A 195 15.94 -5.55 -12.77
C MET A 195 17.14 -6.16 -12.04
N LYS A 196 18.29 -5.48 -12.10
CA LYS A 196 19.44 -5.81 -11.28
C LYS A 196 19.01 -5.86 -9.81
N HIS A 197 19.20 -7.03 -9.21
CA HIS A 197 18.83 -7.32 -7.85
C HIS A 197 20.05 -7.86 -7.10
N ALA A 198 20.69 -6.97 -6.34
CA ALA A 198 21.96 -7.24 -5.67
C ALA A 198 21.82 -8.02 -4.35
N HIS A 199 20.63 -8.09 -3.76
CA HIS A 199 20.43 -8.75 -2.48
C HIS A 199 19.08 -9.48 -2.40
N SER A 200 19.11 -10.77 -2.09
CA SER A 200 17.94 -11.64 -2.24
C SER A 200 16.77 -11.30 -1.31
N MET A 201 17.04 -10.60 -0.20
CA MET A 201 16.06 -10.18 0.80
C MET A 201 15.52 -8.76 0.58
N MET A 202 15.76 -8.15 -0.58
CA MET A 202 15.32 -6.79 -0.87
C MET A 202 14.15 -6.71 -1.86
N ASN A 203 13.43 -5.60 -1.78
CA ASN A 203 12.52 -5.18 -2.83
C ASN A 203 13.24 -4.25 -3.80
N ASN A 204 12.64 -4.09 -4.98
CA ASN A 204 13.01 -3.02 -5.90
C ASN A 204 12.61 -1.67 -5.29
N PHE A 205 13.49 -0.69 -5.44
CA PHE A 205 13.30 0.66 -4.91
C PHE A 205 13.92 1.68 -5.87
N ASN A 206 13.56 2.95 -5.72
CA ASN A 206 14.21 4.08 -6.36
C ASN A 206 14.99 4.86 -5.28
N GLU A 207 16.25 5.18 -5.52
CA GLU A 207 17.12 5.79 -4.51
C GLU A 207 16.59 7.14 -3.99
N TRP A 208 16.08 7.99 -4.88
CA TRP A 208 15.58 9.33 -4.55
C TRP A 208 14.30 9.26 -3.75
N LEU A 209 13.38 8.37 -4.15
CA LEU A 209 12.16 8.12 -3.41
C LEU A 209 12.46 7.48 -2.04
N LEU A 210 13.44 6.57 -1.95
CA LEU A 210 13.82 5.94 -0.69
C LEU A 210 14.39 6.96 0.29
N LEU A 211 15.27 7.84 -0.21
CA LEU A 211 15.90 8.88 0.58
C LEU A 211 14.87 9.90 1.09
N ALA A 212 13.96 10.33 0.23
CA ALA A 212 12.94 11.33 0.57
C ALA A 212 11.86 10.78 1.50
N CYS A 213 11.35 9.58 1.24
CA CYS A 213 10.28 8.99 2.03
C CYS A 213 10.78 8.29 3.30
N ARG A 214 12.05 7.91 3.33
CA ARG A 214 12.69 7.11 4.41
C ARG A 214 11.87 5.88 4.78
N CYS A 215 11.32 5.21 3.76
CA CYS A 215 10.31 4.20 3.96
C CYS A 215 10.51 2.97 3.08
N TYR A 216 9.89 1.87 3.46
CA TYR A 216 9.89 0.69 2.61
C TYR A 216 9.14 0.97 1.31
N MET A 217 9.68 0.45 0.21
CA MET A 217 9.08 0.57 -1.11
C MET A 217 9.08 -0.77 -1.85
N ASP A 218 8.15 -0.91 -2.78
CA ASP A 218 8.11 -2.00 -3.75
C ASP A 218 7.77 -1.41 -5.11
N ILE A 219 8.72 -1.46 -6.04
CA ILE A 219 8.55 -0.98 -7.42
C ILE A 219 8.55 -2.17 -8.39
N LYS A 220 7.50 -2.28 -9.19
CA LYS A 220 7.38 -3.35 -10.20
C LYS A 220 7.05 -2.73 -11.54
N PHE A 221 7.80 -3.14 -12.56
CA PHE A 221 7.40 -2.90 -13.95
C PHE A 221 6.29 -3.87 -14.32
N ILE A 222 5.31 -3.35 -15.05
CA ILE A 222 4.15 -4.09 -15.51
C ILE A 222 4.30 -4.23 -17.01
N TRP A 223 4.33 -5.48 -17.48
CA TRP A 223 4.62 -5.75 -18.88
C TRP A 223 3.53 -6.53 -19.61
N SER A 224 2.83 -7.39 -18.89
CA SER A 224 1.78 -8.22 -19.47
C SER A 224 0.39 -7.80 -19.01
N ALA A 225 -0.61 -8.11 -19.84
CA ALA A 225 -2.00 -7.99 -19.44
C ALA A 225 -2.33 -8.90 -18.24
N SER A 226 -1.63 -10.03 -18.09
CA SER A 226 -1.75 -10.90 -16.91
C SER A 226 -1.25 -10.23 -15.63
N ASP A 227 -0.11 -9.53 -15.68
CA ASP A 227 0.42 -8.79 -14.53
C ASP A 227 -0.49 -7.63 -14.17
N THR A 228 -0.97 -6.90 -15.18
CA THR A 228 -1.95 -5.82 -14.99
C THR A 228 -3.20 -6.36 -14.31
N LYS A 229 -3.78 -7.44 -14.83
CA LYS A 229 -4.97 -8.08 -14.24
C LYS A 229 -4.69 -8.49 -12.80
N ALA A 230 -3.57 -9.19 -12.54
CA ALA A 230 -3.19 -9.60 -11.20
C ALA A 230 -3.07 -8.41 -10.23
N LEU A 231 -2.49 -7.29 -10.68
CA LEU A 231 -2.38 -6.07 -9.88
C LEU A 231 -3.72 -5.38 -9.64
N VAL A 232 -4.61 -5.31 -10.63
CA VAL A 232 -5.97 -4.79 -10.43
C VAL A 232 -6.72 -5.60 -9.37
N TYR A 233 -6.64 -6.94 -9.44
CA TYR A 233 -7.23 -7.79 -8.39
C TYR A 233 -6.55 -7.59 -7.04
N TYR A 234 -5.22 -7.55 -7.01
CA TYR A 234 -4.45 -7.31 -5.79
C TYR A 234 -4.85 -5.99 -5.12
N ILE A 235 -4.75 -4.85 -5.80
CA ILE A 235 -5.09 -3.54 -5.22
C ILE A 235 -6.57 -3.48 -4.84
N SER A 236 -7.46 -4.05 -5.66
CA SER A 236 -8.90 -4.04 -5.35
C SER A 236 -9.29 -4.94 -4.17
N ASP A 237 -8.57 -6.03 -3.92
CA ASP A 237 -8.81 -6.88 -2.74
C ASP A 237 -8.25 -6.23 -1.47
N TYR A 238 -7.22 -5.39 -1.61
CA TYR A 238 -6.62 -4.58 -0.56
C TYR A 238 -7.62 -3.57 0.04
N ILE A 239 -8.54 -3.03 -0.79
CA ILE A 239 -9.69 -2.22 -0.36
C ILE A 239 -10.57 -2.95 0.66
N THR A 240 -10.60 -4.28 0.59
CA THR A 240 -11.47 -5.14 1.39
C THR A 240 -10.73 -5.93 2.46
N LYS A 241 -9.50 -5.55 2.85
CA LYS A 241 -8.83 -6.17 4.01
C LYS A 241 -9.71 -5.96 5.26
N LYS A 242 -10.51 -6.98 5.56
CA LYS A 242 -11.57 -6.99 6.57
C LYS A 242 -11.47 -8.25 7.42
N ASN A 243 -10.31 -8.45 8.05
CA ASN A 243 -10.31 -9.38 9.16
C ASN A 243 -10.26 -8.54 10.43
N LEU A 244 -11.33 -8.64 11.22
CA LEU A 244 -11.30 -8.27 12.63
C LEU A 244 -10.12 -8.99 13.28
N SER A 245 -9.40 -8.32 14.19
CA SER A 245 -8.40 -9.01 14.97
C SER A 245 -9.08 -10.11 15.81
N PHE A 246 -8.32 -11.13 16.19
CA PHE A 246 -8.83 -12.24 16.99
C PHE A 246 -9.40 -11.75 18.35
N HIS A 247 -8.78 -10.74 18.95
CA HIS A 247 -9.21 -10.18 20.23
C HIS A 247 -10.56 -9.46 20.11
N ASP A 248 -10.78 -8.74 19.00
CA ASP A 248 -12.03 -7.99 18.76
C ASP A 248 -13.17 -8.91 18.37
N SER A 249 -12.86 -10.00 17.65
CA SER A 249 -13.83 -11.06 17.36
C SER A 249 -14.34 -11.69 18.65
N ASN A 250 -13.46 -11.98 19.61
CA ASN A 250 -13.84 -12.56 20.89
C ASN A 250 -14.65 -11.59 21.76
N SER A 251 -14.28 -10.30 21.79
CA SER A 251 -15.02 -9.30 22.57
C SER A 251 -16.44 -9.08 22.02
N LEU A 252 -16.60 -9.07 20.69
CA LEU A 252 -17.90 -9.00 20.02
C LEU A 252 -18.75 -10.23 20.30
N ILE A 253 -18.17 -11.44 20.19
CA ILE A 253 -18.87 -12.69 20.52
C ILE A 253 -19.32 -12.67 21.99
N TYR A 254 -18.44 -12.26 22.91
CA TYR A 254 -18.77 -12.16 24.32
C TYR A 254 -19.95 -11.22 24.58
N GLN A 255 -19.95 -10.04 23.94
CA GLN A 255 -21.08 -9.10 24.03
C GLN A 255 -22.39 -9.70 23.49
N VAL A 256 -22.33 -10.47 22.40
CA VAL A 256 -23.50 -11.15 21.82
C VAL A 256 -24.03 -12.22 22.77
N VAL A 257 -23.15 -13.03 23.36
CA VAL A 257 -23.52 -14.07 24.34
C VAL A 257 -24.20 -13.43 25.54
N GLN A 258 -23.62 -12.38 26.14
CA GLN A 258 -24.25 -11.66 27.25
C GLN A 258 -25.63 -11.08 26.89
N LYS A 259 -25.77 -10.48 25.70
CA LYS A 259 -27.06 -9.96 25.22
C LYS A 259 -28.06 -11.07 24.95
N PHE A 260 -27.61 -12.25 24.53
CA PHE A 260 -28.45 -13.41 24.28
C PHE A 260 -28.98 -13.98 25.60
N GLU A 261 -28.11 -14.21 26.57
CA GLU A 261 -28.46 -14.70 27.91
C GLU A 261 -29.45 -13.75 28.63
N LYS A 262 -29.23 -12.44 28.55
CA LYS A 262 -30.15 -11.43 29.12
C LYS A 262 -31.55 -11.44 28.48
N ASN A 263 -31.64 -11.75 27.18
CA ASN A 263 -32.93 -11.83 26.47
C ASN A 263 -33.63 -13.18 26.65
N GLU A 264 -32.92 -14.20 27.12
CA GLU A 264 -33.42 -15.55 27.29
C GLU A 264 -34.48 -15.67 28.39
N GLN A 265 -34.40 -14.81 29.41
CA GLN A 265 -35.39 -14.76 30.51
C GLN A 265 -36.82 -14.40 30.06
N LYS A 266 -37.04 -14.05 28.78
CA LYS A 266 -38.34 -13.64 28.24
C LYS A 266 -39.02 -14.67 27.34
N ILE A 267 -38.38 -15.78 26.97
CA ILE A 267 -38.94 -16.73 25.99
C ILE A 267 -38.94 -18.14 26.59
N ASN A 268 -40.09 -18.55 27.12
CA ASN A 268 -40.35 -19.93 27.54
C ASN A 268 -40.65 -20.77 26.29
N TYR A 269 -39.96 -21.91 26.14
CA TYR A 269 -40.04 -22.89 25.04
C TYR A 269 -39.30 -22.55 23.73
N ILE A 270 -37.99 -22.80 23.70
CA ILE A 270 -37.23 -23.05 22.47
C ILE A 270 -36.40 -24.33 22.67
N ASP A 271 -36.41 -25.23 21.69
CA ASP A 271 -35.55 -26.41 21.63
C ASP A 271 -34.06 -26.03 21.73
N ALA A 272 -33.26 -26.78 22.49
CA ALA A 272 -31.85 -26.48 22.76
C ALA A 272 -31.02 -26.36 21.46
N LEU A 273 -31.41 -27.10 20.42
CA LEU A 273 -30.75 -27.10 19.13
C LEU A 273 -31.03 -25.80 18.36
N ASP A 274 -32.28 -25.32 18.39
CA ASP A 274 -32.67 -24.05 17.78
C ASP A 274 -32.12 -22.84 18.54
N LYS A 275 -31.99 -22.94 19.87
CA LYS A 275 -31.29 -21.94 20.68
C LYS A 275 -29.83 -21.80 20.22
N SER A 276 -29.13 -22.92 20.05
CA SER A 276 -27.73 -22.96 19.61
C SER A 276 -27.56 -22.37 18.21
N ARG A 277 -28.45 -22.73 17.27
CA ARG A 277 -28.47 -22.15 15.91
C ARG A 277 -28.64 -20.63 15.92
N ARG A 278 -29.57 -20.10 16.72
CA ARG A 278 -29.83 -18.66 16.83
C ARG A 278 -28.65 -17.90 17.42
N LEU A 279 -27.99 -18.46 18.43
CA LEU A 279 -26.80 -17.86 19.02
C LEU A 279 -25.66 -17.77 17.99
N ILE A 280 -25.36 -18.88 17.30
CA ILE A 280 -24.33 -18.92 16.25
C ILE A 280 -24.67 -17.93 15.14
N LEU A 281 -25.93 -17.89 14.68
CA LEU A 281 -26.37 -16.96 13.63
C LEU A 281 -26.20 -15.50 14.07
N ARG A 282 -26.49 -15.16 15.32
CA ARG A 282 -26.29 -13.80 15.85
C ARG A 282 -24.82 -13.43 15.98
N CYS A 283 -23.98 -14.36 16.46
CA CYS A 283 -22.53 -14.17 16.50
C CYS A 283 -21.99 -13.93 15.09
N PHE A 284 -22.36 -14.79 14.13
CA PHE A 284 -21.96 -14.67 12.73
C PHE A 284 -22.42 -13.35 12.12
N ASN A 285 -23.70 -12.99 12.26
CA ASN A 285 -24.23 -11.74 11.71
C ASN A 285 -23.58 -10.50 12.36
N THR A 286 -23.23 -10.56 13.65
CA THR A 286 -22.53 -9.47 14.34
C THR A 286 -21.10 -9.35 13.82
N LEU A 287 -20.36 -10.44 13.72
CA LEU A 287 -19.01 -10.45 13.17
C LEU A 287 -18.97 -10.05 11.69
N ALA A 288 -19.99 -10.43 10.93
CA ALA A 288 -20.10 -10.07 9.51
C ALA A 288 -20.50 -8.61 9.28
N SER A 289 -21.21 -7.99 10.24
CA SER A 289 -21.69 -6.60 10.13
C SER A 289 -20.79 -5.57 10.79
N GLN A 290 -20.08 -5.95 11.86
CA GLN A 290 -19.15 -5.07 12.58
C GLN A 290 -17.80 -5.08 11.89
N GLN A 291 -17.29 -3.89 11.59
CA GLN A 291 -15.96 -3.72 11.01
C GLN A 291 -15.21 -2.70 11.86
N GLU A 292 -14.06 -3.11 12.37
CA GLU A 292 -13.11 -2.17 12.97
C GLU A 292 -12.32 -1.47 11.86
N ILE A 293 -12.13 -0.16 12.02
CA ILE A 293 -11.37 0.68 11.10
C ILE A 293 -10.45 1.54 11.97
N SER A 294 -9.17 1.60 11.60
CA SER A 294 -8.18 2.45 12.29
C SER A 294 -8.63 3.91 12.32
N SER A 295 -8.37 4.60 13.43
CA SER A 295 -8.66 6.04 13.57
C SER A 295 -8.01 6.89 12.48
N VAL A 296 -6.81 6.50 12.03
CA VAL A 296 -6.09 7.17 10.93
C VAL A 296 -6.79 6.93 9.59
N GLN A 297 -7.36 5.74 9.37
CA GLN A 297 -8.12 5.43 8.16
C GLN A 297 -9.47 6.17 8.13
N VAL A 298 -10.15 6.27 9.28
CA VAL A 298 -11.36 7.09 9.43
C VAL A 298 -11.03 8.56 9.16
N ALA A 299 -9.96 9.08 9.77
CA ALA A 299 -9.54 10.46 9.54
C ALA A 299 -9.19 10.73 8.07
N SER A 300 -8.46 9.80 7.41
CA SER A 300 -8.14 9.90 5.98
C SER A 300 -9.41 9.93 5.12
N TYR A 301 -10.43 9.13 5.43
CA TYR A 301 -11.70 9.19 4.71
C TYR A 301 -12.42 10.53 4.85
N LEU A 302 -12.44 11.07 6.06
CA LEU A 302 -13.17 12.30 6.38
C LEU A 302 -12.47 13.55 5.82
N MET A 303 -11.16 13.48 5.62
CA MET A 303 -10.38 14.57 5.06
C MET A 303 -10.46 14.69 3.53
N GLY A 304 -10.99 13.66 2.86
CA GLY A 304 -10.99 13.55 1.39
C GLY A 304 -9.60 13.28 0.82
#